data_AF-A0A835BNT7-F1
#
_entry.id   AF-A0A835BNT7-F1
#
_cell.length_a   1.000
_cell.length_b   1.000
_cell.length_c   1.000
_cell.angle_alpha   90.00
_cell.angle_beta   90.00
_cell.angle_gamma   90.00
#
_symmetry.space_group_name_H-M   'P 1'
#
loop_
_entity.id
_entity.type
_entity.pdbx_description
1 polymer ?
#
loop_
_entity_poly.entity_id
_entity_poly.type
_entity_poly.pdbx_seq_one_letter_code
_entity_poly.pdbx_strand_id
1 'polypeptide(L)'
;MTQSYTSRLSTLDFKLGHTACSVQATISVQVISVPRPDGFHGRFAAVAGLDEEFVLLDSEDENVPISGDEIRLSRCVATVEFSKMLEISVKAWQGGRVFRCGMHFAPQEMGTDFQTTDIGFCRIKVTVYWSLFP
;
A
#
# COMPACT_ATOMS: atom_id res chain seq x y z
N MET A 1 -17.30 -9.38 -36.23
CA MET A 1 -15.99 -9.64 -35.60
C MET A 1 -15.91 -8.78 -34.35
N THR A 2 -16.17 -9.35 -33.18
CA THR A 2 -16.13 -8.63 -31.89
C THR A 2 -14.82 -8.97 -31.20
N GLN A 3 -13.92 -7.99 -31.15
CA GLN A 3 -12.63 -8.13 -30.50
C GLN A 3 -12.85 -8.05 -28.98
N SER A 4 -12.70 -9.19 -28.31
CA SER A 4 -12.75 -9.28 -26.85
C SER A 4 -11.40 -8.89 -26.27
N TYR A 5 -11.29 -7.67 -25.77
CA TYR A 5 -10.21 -7.26 -24.88
C TYR A 5 -10.55 -7.71 -23.46
N THR A 6 -9.95 -8.81 -23.00
CA THR A 6 -9.94 -9.18 -21.59
C THR A 6 -8.77 -8.48 -20.90
N SER A 7 -8.97 -7.21 -20.54
CA SER A 7 -8.14 -6.62 -19.49
C SER A 7 -8.69 -7.09 -18.14
N ARG A 8 -7.84 -7.53 -17.21
CA ARG A 8 -8.22 -7.69 -15.79
C ARG A 8 -8.46 -6.28 -15.25
N LEU A 9 -9.64 -5.74 -15.57
CA LEU A 9 -10.01 -4.36 -15.31
C LEU A 9 -9.92 -4.09 -13.82
N SER A 10 -9.03 -3.17 -13.46
CA SER A 10 -8.90 -2.56 -12.15
C SER A 10 -10.27 -2.23 -11.59
N THR A 11 -10.73 -3.00 -10.60
CA THR A 11 -11.96 -2.67 -9.87
C THR A 11 -11.70 -1.38 -9.11
N LEU A 12 -12.39 -0.30 -9.51
CA LEU A 12 -12.38 0.97 -8.81
C LEU A 12 -13.58 0.99 -7.86
N ASP A 13 -13.31 0.99 -6.55
CA ASP A 13 -14.30 1.25 -5.52
C ASP A 13 -14.30 2.75 -5.21
N PHE A 14 -15.45 3.41 -5.30
CA PHE A 14 -15.59 4.84 -4.95
C PHE A 14 -16.75 5.06 -3.97
N LYS A 15 -16.53 5.98 -3.02
CA LYS A 15 -17.56 6.54 -2.15
C LYS A 15 -17.46 8.06 -2.23
N LEU A 16 -18.61 8.71 -2.37
CA LEU A 16 -18.69 10.16 -2.57
C LEU A 16 -18.90 10.86 -1.21
N GLY A 17 -17.95 11.71 -0.84
CA GLY A 17 -18.05 12.62 0.30
C GLY A 17 -17.60 14.03 -0.11
N HIS A 18 -18.13 15.07 0.53
CA HIS A 18 -17.68 16.45 0.30
C HIS A 18 -16.33 16.67 1.02
N THR A 19 -15.23 16.55 0.29
CA THR A 19 -13.88 16.92 0.76
C THR A 19 -13.39 18.15 0.01
N ALA A 20 -12.99 19.20 0.72
CA ALA A 20 -12.64 20.49 0.11
C ALA A 20 -11.42 20.44 -0.81
N CYS A 21 -10.45 19.55 -0.52
CA CYS A 21 -9.27 19.28 -1.34
C CYS A 21 -8.81 17.81 -1.15
N SER A 22 -8.46 17.11 -2.23
CA SER A 22 -7.91 15.75 -2.20
C SER A 22 -6.73 15.60 -3.14
N VAL A 23 -5.80 14.71 -2.80
CA VAL A 23 -4.62 14.37 -3.61
C VAL A 23 -4.57 12.87 -3.88
N GLN A 24 -3.92 12.48 -4.97
CA GLN A 24 -3.64 11.09 -5.28
C GLN A 24 -2.32 10.68 -4.62
N ALA A 25 -2.34 9.53 -3.94
CA ALA A 25 -1.17 8.88 -3.38
C ALA A 25 -0.90 7.57 -4.12
N THR A 26 0.27 7.44 -4.73
CA THR A 26 0.74 6.17 -5.32
C THR A 26 1.76 5.54 -4.38
N ILE A 27 1.51 4.32 -3.94
CA ILE A 27 2.23 3.63 -2.88
C ILE A 27 3.09 2.52 -3.51
N SER A 28 4.38 2.51 -3.19
CA SER A 28 5.30 1.42 -3.52
C SER A 28 5.96 0.91 -2.25
N VAL A 29 6.20 -0.41 -2.17
CA VAL A 29 6.82 -1.04 -1.01
C VAL A 29 8.01 -1.87 -1.49
N GLN A 30 9.17 -1.65 -0.88
CA GLN A 30 10.42 -2.32 -1.21
C GLN A 30 11.00 -3.01 0.03
N VAL A 31 11.57 -4.18 -0.15
CA VAL A 31 12.33 -4.90 0.87
C VAL A 31 13.78 -4.42 0.82
N ILE A 32 14.29 -3.86 1.93
CA ILE A 32 15.66 -3.33 2.02
C ILE A 32 16.64 -4.41 2.48
N SER A 33 16.18 -5.33 3.33
CA SER A 33 17.00 -6.42 3.86
C SER A 33 16.38 -7.76 3.48
N VAL A 34 17.16 -8.60 2.82
CA VAL A 34 16.73 -9.88 2.26
C VAL A 34 15.95 -10.69 3.31
N PRO A 35 14.72 -11.14 3.01
CA PRO A 35 13.98 -12.04 3.89
C PRO A 35 14.77 -13.32 4.14
N ARG A 36 14.51 -14.00 5.26
CA ARG A 36 14.95 -15.39 5.42
C ARG A 36 14.44 -16.27 4.25
N PRO A 37 15.14 -17.36 3.90
CA PRO A 37 14.83 -18.19 2.73
C PRO A 37 13.38 -18.72 2.71
N ASP A 38 12.73 -18.78 3.87
CA ASP A 38 11.38 -19.30 4.02
C ASP A 38 10.27 -18.31 3.62
N GLY A 39 10.62 -17.06 3.26
CA GLY A 39 9.65 -16.01 2.93
C GLY A 39 8.81 -15.58 4.14
N PHE A 40 7.78 -14.76 3.90
CA PHE A 40 6.83 -14.37 4.93
C PHE A 40 5.48 -14.06 4.32
N HIS A 41 4.44 -14.10 5.15
CA HIS A 41 3.09 -13.69 4.81
C HIS A 41 2.83 -12.27 5.31
N GLY A 42 1.96 -11.53 4.62
CA GLY A 42 1.72 -10.14 4.97
C GLY A 42 0.42 -9.57 4.41
N ARG A 43 -0.14 -8.65 5.19
CA ARG A 43 -1.25 -7.78 4.82
C ARG A 43 -0.79 -6.34 4.92
N PHE A 44 -1.00 -5.58 3.85
CA PHE A 44 -0.73 -4.17 3.73
C PHE A 44 -2.06 -3.47 3.51
N ALA A 45 -2.37 -2.50 4.34
CA ALA A 45 -3.60 -1.73 4.26
C ALA A 45 -3.28 -0.25 4.40
N ALA A 46 -4.20 0.59 3.93
CA ALA A 46 -4.07 2.02 4.07
C ALA A 46 -5.40 2.66 4.45
N VAL A 47 -5.33 3.79 5.13
CA VAL A 47 -6.46 4.63 5.54
C VAL A 47 -6.15 6.05 5.08
N ALA A 48 -7.04 6.63 4.28
CA ALA A 48 -6.77 7.86 3.52
C ALA A 48 -7.82 8.96 3.71
N GLY A 49 -8.72 8.84 4.69
CA GLY A 49 -9.82 9.80 4.85
C GLY A 49 -10.87 9.34 5.85
N LEU A 50 -12.02 8.87 5.33
CA LEU A 50 -13.25 8.50 6.07
C LEU A 50 -13.10 7.29 7.02
N ASP A 51 -11.92 7.07 7.59
CA ASP A 51 -11.58 5.92 8.45
C ASP A 51 -11.81 4.55 7.78
N GLU A 52 -11.89 4.52 6.45
CA GLU A 52 -12.04 3.29 5.69
C GLU A 52 -10.67 2.71 5.33
N GLU A 53 -10.40 1.53 5.87
CA GLU A 53 -9.24 0.72 5.51
C GLU A 53 -9.46 0.11 4.12
N PHE A 54 -8.53 0.36 3.21
CA PHE A 54 -8.45 -0.36 1.94
C PHE A 54 -7.19 -1.22 1.89
N VAL A 55 -7.36 -2.46 1.47
CA VAL A 55 -6.30 -3.46 1.43
C VAL A 55 -5.48 -3.26 0.14
N LEU A 56 -4.20 -2.99 0.32
CA LEU A 56 -3.20 -2.87 -0.75
C LEU A 56 -2.74 -4.26 -1.22
N LEU A 57 -2.56 -5.17 -0.26
CA LEU A 57 -2.17 -6.56 -0.46
C LEU A 57 -2.62 -7.37 0.75
N ASP A 58 -3.16 -8.56 0.53
CA ASP A 58 -3.32 -9.59 1.55
C ASP A 58 -2.78 -10.88 0.94
N SER A 59 -1.68 -11.40 1.48
CA SER A 59 -1.08 -12.64 0.97
C SER A 59 -1.76 -13.88 1.50
N GLU A 60 -2.67 -13.76 2.48
CA GLU A 60 -3.35 -14.89 3.11
C GLU A 60 -2.36 -15.98 3.54
N ASP A 61 -2.52 -17.22 3.04
CA ASP A 61 -1.63 -18.34 3.33
C ASP A 61 -0.45 -18.46 2.34
N GLU A 62 -0.33 -17.53 1.39
CA GLU A 62 0.78 -17.46 0.43
C GLU A 62 1.87 -16.50 0.91
N ASN A 63 3.08 -16.69 0.38
CA ASN A 63 4.17 -15.75 0.61
C ASN A 63 3.89 -14.42 -0.09
N VAL A 64 4.34 -13.33 0.53
CA VAL A 64 4.30 -12.00 -0.08
C VAL A 64 5.02 -12.03 -1.44
N PRO A 65 4.37 -11.58 -2.53
CA PRO A 65 4.95 -11.64 -3.86
C PRO A 65 6.03 -10.57 -4.03
N ILE A 66 7.29 -10.98 -3.90
CA ILE A 66 8.47 -10.11 -4.08
C ILE A 66 9.06 -10.32 -5.48
N SER A 67 9.24 -9.23 -6.22
CA SER A 67 9.86 -9.21 -7.55
C SER A 67 11.12 -8.35 -7.52
N GLY A 68 12.30 -8.97 -7.50
CA GLY A 68 13.54 -8.28 -7.15
C GLY A 68 13.47 -7.83 -5.70
N ASP A 69 13.34 -6.53 -5.47
CA ASP A 69 13.16 -5.93 -4.14
C ASP A 69 11.75 -5.34 -3.92
N GLU A 70 10.89 -5.34 -4.93
CA GLU A 70 9.56 -4.72 -4.84
C GLU A 70 8.48 -5.72 -4.45
N ILE A 71 7.63 -5.35 -3.50
CA ILE A 71 6.42 -6.11 -3.15
C ILE A 71 5.31 -5.73 -4.13
N ARG A 72 4.74 -6.71 -4.82
CA ARG A 72 3.67 -6.50 -5.78
C ARG A 72 2.34 -6.30 -5.05
N LEU A 73 1.94 -5.05 -4.87
CA LEU A 73 0.63 -4.71 -4.32
C LEU A 73 -0.49 -5.04 -5.33
N SER A 74 -1.64 -5.48 -4.83
CA SER A 74 -2.87 -5.63 -5.63
C SER A 74 -3.50 -4.28 -5.98
N ARG A 75 -3.38 -3.31 -5.07
CA ARG A 75 -3.79 -1.91 -5.25
C ARG A 75 -2.65 -1.01 -4.77
N CYS A 76 -2.36 0.06 -5.49
CA CYS A 76 -1.27 0.96 -5.14
C CYS A 76 -1.65 2.44 -5.19
N VAL A 77 -2.89 2.78 -5.54
CA VAL A 77 -3.33 4.19 -5.65
C VAL A 77 -4.46 4.45 -4.68
N ALA A 78 -4.36 5.55 -3.94
CA ALA A 78 -5.35 6.01 -2.98
C ALA A 78 -5.69 7.48 -3.21
N THR A 79 -6.93 7.86 -2.93
CA THR A 79 -7.33 9.25 -2.82
C THR A 79 -7.25 9.66 -1.36
N VAL A 80 -6.46 10.68 -1.06
CA VAL A 80 -6.21 11.15 0.31
C VAL A 80 -6.82 12.54 0.47
N GLU A 81 -7.64 12.72 1.51
CA GLU A 81 -8.11 14.06 1.88
C GLU A 81 -6.92 14.90 2.37
N PHE A 82 -6.74 16.10 1.84
CA PHE A 82 -5.56 16.93 2.14
C PHE A 82 -5.44 17.31 3.63
N SER A 83 -6.56 17.27 4.37
CA SER A 83 -6.61 17.56 5.80
C SER A 83 -6.25 16.36 6.70
N LYS A 84 -6.09 15.16 6.12
CA LYS A 84 -5.93 13.88 6.84
C LYS A 84 -4.61 13.22 6.48
N MET A 85 -3.97 12.58 7.45
CA MET A 85 -2.78 11.78 7.16
C MET A 85 -3.16 10.49 6.45
N LEU A 86 -2.30 10.06 5.51
CA LEU A 86 -2.35 8.70 4.98
C LEU A 86 -1.67 7.78 6.00
N GLU A 87 -2.44 6.88 6.60
CA GLU A 87 -1.91 5.80 7.44
C GLU A 87 -1.71 4.56 6.58
N ILE A 88 -0.55 3.91 6.70
CA ILE A 88 -0.26 2.62 6.08
C ILE A 88 0.01 1.62 7.20
N SER A 89 -0.82 0.59 7.28
CA SER A 89 -0.70 -0.49 8.25
C SER A 89 -0.11 -1.73 7.60
N VAL A 90 0.84 -2.35 8.29
CA VAL A 90 1.51 -3.58 7.86
C VAL A 90 1.35 -4.60 8.96
N LYS A 91 0.79 -5.76 8.61
CA LYS A 91 0.75 -6.95 9.44
C LYS A 91 1.56 -8.02 8.74
N ALA A 92 2.59 -8.55 9.38
CA ALA A 92 3.46 -9.57 8.80
C ALA A 92 3.55 -10.79 9.73
N TRP A 93 3.59 -12.00 9.19
CA TRP A 93 3.67 -13.22 10.00
C TRP A 93 4.56 -14.30 9.37
N GLN A 94 5.24 -15.03 10.24
CA GLN A 94 6.14 -16.13 9.90
C GLN A 94 6.27 -17.07 11.09
N GLY A 95 6.11 -18.39 10.88
CA GLY A 95 6.35 -19.40 11.93
C GLY A 95 5.55 -19.19 13.22
N GLY A 96 4.30 -18.75 13.11
CA GLY A 96 3.41 -18.46 14.24
C GLY A 96 3.66 -17.11 14.95
N ARG A 97 4.66 -16.33 14.54
CA ARG A 97 4.91 -14.98 15.07
C ARG A 97 4.22 -13.94 14.19
N VAL A 98 3.65 -12.92 14.81
CA VAL A 98 2.95 -11.82 14.12
C VAL A 98 3.56 -10.48 14.53
N PHE A 99 3.88 -9.65 13.55
CA PHE A 99 4.40 -8.30 13.71
C PHE A 99 3.42 -7.30 13.09
N ARG A 100 3.33 -6.11 13.68
CA ARG A 100 2.46 -5.02 13.22
C ARG A 100 3.24 -3.72 13.22
N CYS A 101 3.07 -2.91 12.17
CA CYS A 101 3.65 -1.58 12.06
C CYS A 101 2.67 -0.62 11.40
N GLY A 102 2.70 0.64 11.80
CA GLY A 102 1.95 1.74 11.19
C GLY A 102 2.89 2.85 10.77
N MET A 103 2.63 3.44 9.61
CA MET A 103 3.36 4.56 9.03
C MET A 103 2.38 5.68 8.71
N HIS A 104 2.80 6.93 8.90
CA HIS A 104 1.95 8.09 8.64
C HIS A 104 2.63 9.04 7.68
N PHE A 105 1.92 9.44 6.64
CA PHE A 105 2.41 10.37 5.63
C PHE A 105 1.48 11.58 5.56
N ALA A 106 2.08 12.78 5.56
CA ALA A 106 1.35 14.01 5.36
C ALA A 106 1.06 14.21 3.86
N PRO A 107 -0.18 14.56 3.46
CA PRO A 107 -0.51 14.81 2.06
C PRO A 107 0.32 15.95 1.48
N GLN A 108 0.67 15.84 0.21
CA GLN A 108 1.35 16.88 -0.56
C GLN A 108 0.64 17.05 -1.91
N GLU A 109 0.67 18.25 -2.49
CA GLU A 109 0.11 18.49 -3.84
C GLU A 109 0.92 17.76 -4.92
N MET A 110 2.24 17.69 -4.72
CA MET A 110 3.19 17.02 -5.58
C MET A 110 4.40 16.63 -4.74
N GLY A 111 5.00 15.47 -5.04
CA GLY A 111 6.29 15.11 -4.46
C GLY A 111 6.41 13.63 -4.18
N THR A 112 7.36 13.31 -3.30
CA THR A 112 7.62 11.95 -2.87
C THR A 112 8.01 11.98 -1.41
N ASP A 113 7.37 11.12 -0.62
CA ASP A 113 7.71 10.88 0.78
C ASP A 113 8.03 9.39 0.97
N PHE A 114 8.86 9.07 1.96
CA PHE A 114 9.18 7.68 2.25
C PHE A 114 9.46 7.47 3.74
N GLN A 115 9.12 6.28 4.22
CA GLN A 115 9.48 5.82 5.55
C GLN A 115 10.05 4.41 5.48
N THR A 116 10.98 4.11 6.38
CA THR A 116 11.56 2.78 6.53
C THR A 116 11.17 2.22 7.89
N THR A 117 10.77 0.96 7.94
CA THR A 117 10.45 0.28 9.19
C THR A 117 10.91 -1.17 9.19
N ASP A 118 11.09 -1.70 10.40
CA ASP A 118 11.41 -3.09 10.65
C ASP A 118 10.14 -3.87 11.00
N ILE A 119 9.86 -4.93 10.26
CA ILE A 119 8.73 -5.84 10.48
C ILE A 119 9.19 -7.16 11.10
N GLY A 120 10.17 -7.08 12.00
CA GLY A 120 10.63 -8.16 12.88
C GLY A 120 11.66 -9.08 12.22
N PHE A 121 11.39 -9.55 11.00
CA PHE A 121 12.28 -10.44 10.24
C PHE A 121 12.76 -9.84 8.92
N CYS A 122 12.26 -8.67 8.51
CA CYS A 122 12.80 -7.90 7.39
C CYS A 122 12.53 -6.41 7.58
N ARG A 123 13.29 -5.60 6.85
CA ARG A 123 13.14 -4.14 6.78
C ARG A 123 12.51 -3.76 5.46
N ILE A 124 11.50 -2.92 5.51
CA ILE A 124 10.79 -2.42 4.34
C ILE A 124 10.90 -0.90 4.23
N LYS A 125 10.88 -0.40 3.01
CA LYS A 125 10.71 1.02 2.67
C LYS A 125 9.35 1.17 1.99
N VAL A 126 8.53 2.06 2.51
CA VAL A 126 7.30 2.49 1.87
C VAL A 126 7.53 3.87 1.28
N THR A 127 7.25 4.02 -0.01
CA THR A 127 7.37 5.28 -0.74
C THR A 127 5.97 5.69 -1.21
N VAL A 128 5.63 6.96 -1.02
CA VAL A 128 4.39 7.57 -1.47
C VAL A 128 4.71 8.67 -2.47
N TYR A 129 4.19 8.55 -3.69
CA TYR A 129 4.25 9.58 -4.73
C TYR A 129 2.94 10.35 -4.72
N TRP A 130 3.05 11.67 -4.56
CA TRP A 130 1.91 12.58 -4.47
C TRP A 130 1.68 13.30 -5.79
N SER A 131 0.41 13.42 -6.18
CA SER A 131 0.00 14.23 -7.32
C SER A 131 -1.43 14.76 -7.15
N LEU A 132 -1.74 15.89 -7.75
CA LEU A 132 -3.11 16.35 -7.94
C LEU A 132 -3.85 15.47 -8.95
N PHE A 133 -5.18 15.43 -8.85
CA PHE A 133 -6.02 14.87 -9.90
C PHE A 133 -5.98 15.79 -11.13
N PRO A 134 -5.88 15.23 -12.35
CA PRO A 134 -5.96 16.01 -13.58
C PRO A 134 -7.35 16.60 -13.82
#